data_AF-A0A413BBJ8-F1
#
_entry.id   AF-A0A413BBJ8-F1
#
_cell.length_a   1.000
_cell.length_b   1.000
_cell.length_c   1.000
_cell.angle_alpha   90.00
_cell.angle_beta   90.00
_cell.angle_gamma   90.00
#
_symmetry.space_group_name_H-M   'P 1'
#
loop_
_entity.id
_entity.type
_entity.pdbx_description
1 polymer ?
#
loop_
_entity_poly.entity_id
_entity_poly.type
_entity_poly.pdbx_seq_one_letter_code
_entity_poly.pdbx_strand_id
1 'polypeptide(L)'
;MNYISTREALRILDGFGNNSASVMIGKSDYILIYDASRKLIIDGEAYLPSGYLVMKSCNGLQAIDDEDIADVIVALKSRMTMLALGKYKIQAYQLG
;
A
#
# COMPACT_ATOMS: atom_id res chain seq x y z
N MET A 1 -3.20 -6.40 -8.99
CA MET A 1 -1.83 -5.95 -8.65
C MET A 1 -1.13 -5.65 -9.96
N ASN A 2 -0.38 -4.55 -10.06
CA ASN A 2 0.32 -4.18 -11.29
C ASN A 2 1.82 -4.16 -11.02
N TYR A 3 2.59 -4.85 -11.86
CA TYR A 3 4.06 -4.78 -11.81
C TYR A 3 4.52 -3.57 -12.58
N ILE A 4 5.40 -2.81 -11.95
CA ILE A 4 6.00 -1.64 -12.56
C ILE A 4 7.51 -1.78 -12.49
N SER A 5 8.19 -1.20 -13.47
CA SER A 5 9.65 -1.16 -13.45
C SER A 5 10.16 -0.33 -12.26
N THR A 6 11.38 -0.59 -11.80
CA THR A 6 12.05 0.22 -10.77
C THR A 6 12.08 1.71 -11.14
N ARG A 7 12.27 2.03 -12.43
CA ARG A 7 12.25 3.41 -12.92
C ARG A 7 10.89 4.08 -12.74
N GLU A 8 9.81 3.33 -12.94
CA GLU A 8 8.46 3.83 -12.74
C GLU A 8 8.12 3.94 -11.25
N ALA A 9 8.55 2.98 -10.43
CA ALA A 9 8.44 3.06 -8.98
C ALA A 9 9.13 4.32 -8.43
N LEU A 10 10.35 4.62 -8.88
CA LEU A 10 11.06 5.84 -8.50
C LEU A 10 10.30 7.11 -8.90
N ARG A 11 9.72 7.17 -10.11
CA ARG A 11 8.89 8.31 -10.52
C ARG A 11 7.64 8.49 -9.65
N ILE A 12 7.02 7.39 -9.22
CA ILE A 12 5.88 7.43 -8.30
C ILE A 12 6.33 7.95 -6.94
N LEU A 13 7.45 7.47 -6.40
CA LEU A 13 8.02 7.93 -5.13
C LEU A 13 8.43 9.40 -5.18
N ASP A 14 9.07 9.84 -6.26
CA ASP A 14 9.39 11.26 -6.49
C ASP A 14 8.11 12.11 -6.52
N GLY A 15 7.04 11.57 -7.11
CA GLY A 15 5.71 12.19 -7.14
C GLY A 15 5.04 12.31 -5.77
N PHE A 16 5.36 11.43 -4.81
CA PHE A 16 4.89 11.56 -3.42
C PHE A 16 5.56 12.73 -2.71
N GLY A 17 6.83 13.01 -3.04
CA GLY A 17 7.62 14.08 -2.44
C GLY A 17 7.62 14.02 -0.91
N ASN A 18 7.39 15.16 -0.26
CA ASN A 18 7.37 15.27 1.20
C ASN A 18 6.14 14.63 1.86
N ASN A 19 5.15 14.19 1.08
CA ASN A 19 3.98 13.48 1.60
C ASN A 19 4.17 11.96 1.62
N SER A 20 5.35 11.47 1.22
CA SER A 20 5.65 10.04 1.29
C SER A 20 5.53 9.52 2.72
N ALA A 21 4.69 8.52 2.91
CA ALA A 21 4.53 7.78 4.14
C ALA A 21 4.64 6.29 3.86
N SER A 22 4.91 5.52 4.92
CA SER A 22 4.99 4.07 4.80
C SER A 22 4.46 3.36 6.03
N VAL A 23 3.98 2.13 5.83
CA VAL A 23 3.50 1.25 6.90
C VAL A 23 3.82 -0.19 6.57
N MET A 24 4.21 -0.97 7.58
CA MET A 24 4.41 -2.41 7.42
C MET A 24 3.06 -3.12 7.17
N ILE A 25 3.07 -4.13 6.31
CA ILE A 25 1.88 -4.92 6.01
C ILE A 25 1.76 -6.03 7.06
N GLY A 26 0.90 -5.82 8.04
CA GLY A 26 0.69 -6.81 9.12
C GLY A 26 1.98 -7.11 9.90
N LYS A 27 2.33 -8.40 10.04
CA LYS A 27 3.58 -8.88 10.65
C LYS A 27 4.58 -9.42 9.59
N SER A 28 4.42 -9.03 8.33
CA SER A 28 5.27 -9.48 7.23
C SER A 28 6.50 -8.59 7.04
N ASP A 29 7.40 -9.00 6.15
CA ASP A 29 8.54 -8.21 5.70
C ASP A 29 8.17 -7.21 4.59
N TYR A 30 6.88 -7.07 4.26
CA TYR A 30 6.43 -6.18 3.20
C TYR A 30 6.00 -4.82 3.76
N ILE A 31 6.24 -3.78 2.99
CA ILE A 31 5.92 -2.40 3.33
C ILE A 31 5.08 -1.75 2.24
N LEU A 32 4.07 -1.00 2.65
CA LEU A 32 3.32 -0.09 1.80
C LEU A 32 3.98 1.28 1.82
N ILE A 33 4.19 1.86 0.65
CA ILE A 33 4.66 3.24 0.50
C ILE A 33 3.61 4.00 -0.29
N TYR A 34 3.18 5.15 0.22
CA TYR A 34 2.05 5.88 -0.31
C TYR A 34 2.15 7.39 -0.06
N ASP A 35 1.37 8.15 -0.81
CA ASP A 35 1.18 9.57 -0.58
C ASP A 35 0.16 9.80 0.55
N ALA A 36 0.63 10.31 1.69
CA ALA A 36 -0.17 10.56 2.89
C ALA A 36 -1.34 11.53 2.65
N SER A 37 -1.29 12.36 1.61
CA SER A 37 -2.39 13.26 1.24
C SER A 37 -3.58 12.51 0.61
N ARG A 38 -3.38 11.27 0.16
CA ARG A 38 -4.40 10.45 -0.52
C ARG A 38 -5.17 9.50 0.41
N LYS A 39 -4.80 9.46 1.70
CA LYS A 39 -5.52 8.63 2.67
C LYS A 39 -6.93 9.17 2.89
N LEU A 40 -7.88 8.26 3.04
CA LEU A 40 -9.24 8.57 3.44
C LEU A 40 -9.36 8.43 4.96
N ILE A 41 -10.00 9.39 5.61
CA ILE A 41 -10.34 9.31 7.03
C ILE A 41 -11.85 9.11 7.15
N ILE A 42 -12.27 7.99 7.73
CA ILE A 42 -13.67 7.64 7.94
C ILE A 42 -13.80 7.15 9.38
N ASP A 43 -14.71 7.75 10.15
CA ASP A 43 -14.94 7.42 11.55
C ASP A 43 -13.67 7.43 12.43
N GLY A 44 -12.70 8.30 12.09
CA GLY A 44 -11.42 8.41 12.78
C GLY A 44 -10.34 7.43 12.31
N GLU A 45 -10.70 6.44 11.50
CA GLU A 45 -9.81 5.43 10.94
C GLU A 45 -9.26 5.86 9.57
N ALA A 46 -8.01 5.48 9.29
CA ALA A 46 -7.32 5.84 8.07
C ALA A 46 -7.26 4.68 7.06
N TYR A 47 -7.59 4.97 5.80
CA TYR A 47 -7.71 3.96 4.74
C TYR A 47 -6.99 4.39 3.46
N LEU A 48 -6.40 3.41 2.77
CA LEU A 48 -5.80 3.56 1.45
C LEU A 48 -6.58 2.76 0.40
N PRO A 49 -7.37 3.42 -0.46
CA PRO A 49 -8.08 2.73 -1.54
C PRO A 49 -7.15 2.27 -2.67
N SER A 50 -6.13 3.08 -3.02
CA SER A 50 -5.19 2.80 -4.12
C SER A 50 -3.98 3.73 -4.07
N GLY A 51 -3.07 3.59 -5.05
CA GLY A 51 -1.97 4.53 -5.25
C GLY A 51 -0.76 4.30 -4.33
N TYR A 52 -0.63 3.10 -3.79
CA TYR A 52 0.50 2.67 -2.98
C TYR A 52 1.41 1.71 -3.76
N LEU A 53 2.69 1.70 -3.39
CA LEU A 53 3.67 0.71 -3.80
C LEU A 53 3.83 -0.32 -2.70
N VAL A 54 4.07 -1.57 -3.09
CA VAL A 54 4.47 -2.64 -2.17
C VAL A 54 5.92 -2.99 -2.45
N MET A 55 6.74 -3.00 -1.40
CA MET A 55 8.16 -3.35 -1.45
C MET A 55 8.50 -4.30 -0.31
N LYS A 56 9.62 -5.01 -0.43
CA LYS A 56 10.17 -5.82 0.66
C LYS A 56 11.12 -4.98 1.50
N SER A 57 11.02 -5.09 2.82
CA SER A 57 11.83 -4.39 3.80
C SER A 57 12.86 -5.36 4.40
N CYS A 58 13.94 -5.62 3.66
CA CYS A 58 15.02 -6.53 4.09
C CYS A 58 16.37 -5.83 3.94
N ASN A 59 16.88 -5.24 5.03
CA ASN A 59 18.12 -4.43 5.01
C ASN A 59 18.11 -3.30 3.97
N GLY A 60 16.92 -2.71 3.75
CA GLY A 60 16.65 -1.76 2.68
C GLY A 60 15.34 -2.09 1.97
N LEU A 61 14.95 -1.23 1.03
CA LEU A 61 13.77 -1.45 0.20
C LEU A 61 14.15 -2.22 -1.05
N GLN A 62 13.54 -3.38 -1.25
CA GLN A 62 13.76 -4.25 -2.41
C GLN A 62 12.47 -4.42 -3.21
N ALA A 63 12.63 -4.68 -4.52
CA ALA A 63 11.51 -5.03 -5.37
C ALA A 63 10.92 -6.40 -4.94
N ILE A 64 9.63 -6.56 -5.18
CA ILE A 64 8.93 -7.84 -4.99
C ILE A 64 9.26 -8.74 -6.18
N ASP A 65 9.65 -9.98 -5.91
CA ASP A 65 9.82 -11.02 -6.93
C ASP A 65 8.57 -11.89 -7.07
N ASP A 66 8.60 -12.83 -8.01
CA ASP A 66 7.42 -13.67 -8.30
C ASP A 66 7.06 -14.63 -7.15
N GLU A 67 8.03 -15.00 -6.31
CA GLU A 67 7.83 -15.91 -5.18
C GLU A 67 7.11 -15.19 -4.03
N ASP A 68 7.42 -13.90 -3.83
CA ASP A 68 6.81 -13.04 -2.81
C ASP A 68 5.33 -12.68 -3.10
N ILE A 69 4.84 -12.84 -4.33
CA ILE A 69 3.51 -12.35 -4.74
C ILE A 69 2.40 -12.93 -3.86
N ALA A 70 2.42 -14.24 -3.66
CA ALA A 70 1.36 -14.95 -2.92
C ALA A 70 1.30 -14.44 -1.48
N ASP A 71 2.47 -14.27 -0.86
CA ASP A 71 2.60 -13.82 0.52
C ASP A 71 2.21 -12.36 0.67
N VAL A 72 2.57 -11.49 -0.28
CA VAL A 72 2.10 -10.11 -0.32
C VAL A 72 0.57 -10.05 -0.41
N ILE A 73 -0.06 -10.85 -1.26
CA ILE A 73 -1.51 -10.86 -1.40
C ILE A 73 -2.17 -11.32 -0.09
N VAL A 74 -1.63 -12.34 0.57
CA VAL A 74 -2.13 -12.81 1.87
C VAL A 74 -1.98 -11.72 2.93
N ALA A 75 -0.81 -11.07 2.99
CA ALA A 75 -0.54 -9.99 3.92
C ALA A 75 -1.49 -8.79 3.70
N LEU A 76 -1.70 -8.36 2.45
CA LEU A 76 -2.63 -7.28 2.12
C LEU A 76 -4.08 -7.63 2.48
N LYS A 77 -4.52 -8.86 2.17
CA LYS A 77 -5.88 -9.32 2.47
C LYS A 77 -6.19 -9.25 3.96
N SER A 78 -5.20 -9.45 4.84
CA SER A 78 -5.40 -9.42 6.29
C SER A 78 -5.98 -8.10 6.82
N ARG A 79 -5.79 -6.99 6.10
CA ARG A 79 -6.25 -5.64 6.48
C ARG A 79 -7.06 -4.95 5.39
N MET A 80 -7.47 -5.69 4.35
CA MET A 80 -8.31 -5.15 3.30
C MET A 80 -9.77 -5.14 3.77
N THR A 81 -10.41 -3.98 3.76
CA THR A 81 -11.82 -3.82 4.14
C THR A 81 -12.66 -3.27 3.00
N MET A 82 -13.95 -3.55 3.02
CA MET A 82 -14.92 -2.98 2.08
C MET A 82 -15.65 -1.83 2.76
N LEU A 83 -15.37 -0.61 2.30
CA LEU A 83 -15.99 0.62 2.78
C LEU A 83 -17.25 0.92 1.96
N ALA A 84 -18.36 1.20 2.65
CA ALA A 84 -19.60 1.66 2.03
C ALA A 84 -19.65 3.19 2.04
N LEU A 85 -19.64 3.80 0.85
CA LEU A 85 -19.71 5.24 0.64
C LEU A 85 -21.03 5.56 -0.08
N GLY A 86 -22.12 5.55 0.69
CA GLY A 86 -23.48 5.65 0.17
C GLY A 86 -23.81 4.47 -0.76
N LYS A 87 -24.09 4.75 -2.04
CA LYS A 87 -24.37 3.70 -3.04
C LYS A 87 -23.12 2.99 -3.57
N TYR A 88 -21.93 3.50 -3.26
CA TYR A 88 -20.67 2.96 -3.72
C TYR A 88 -20.03 2.08 -2.66
N LYS A 89 -19.29 1.07 -3.10
CA LYS A 89 -18.44 0.24 -2.24
C LYS A 89 -17.02 0.26 -2.80
N ILE A 90 -16.05 0.49 -1.94
CA ILE A 90 -14.64 0.53 -2.32
C ILE A 90 -13.84 -0.38 -1.39
N GLN A 91 -12.92 -1.16 -1.95
CA GLN A 91 -11.94 -1.87 -1.14
C GLN A 91 -10.80 -0.93 -0.80
N ALA A 92 -10.42 -0.90 0.47
CA ALA A 92 -9.32 -0.11 0.94
C ALA A 92 -8.54 -0.84 2.03
N TYR A 93 -7.24 -0.59 2.07
CA TYR A 93 -6.36 -1.10 3.10
C TYR A 93 -6.45 -0.21 4.35
N GLN A 94 -6.71 -0.78 5.51
CA GLN A 94 -6.74 -0.04 6.79
C GLN A 94 -5.32 0.18 7.33
N LEU A 95 -4.99 1.43 7.65
CA LEU A 95 -3.66 1.85 8.12
C LEU A 95 -3.46 1.69 9.63
N GLY A 96 -4.54 1.54 10.40
CA GLY A 96 -4.54 1.18 11.84
C GLY A 96 -4.39 -0.31 12.06
#